data_AF-A0A846CDE8-F1
#
_entry.id   AF-A0A846CDE8-F1
#
_cell.length_a   1.000
_cell.length_b   1.000
_cell.length_c   1.000
_cell.angle_alpha   90.00
_cell.angle_beta   90.00
_cell.angle_gamma   90.00
#
_symmetry.space_group_name_H-M   'P 1'
#
loop_
_entity.id
_entity.type
_entity.pdbx_description
1 polymer ?
#
loop_
_entity_poly.entity_id
_entity_poly.type
_entity_poly.pdbx_seq_one_letter_code
_entity_poly.pdbx_strand_id
1 'polypeptide(L)'
;MKTTFRQQSLITAFLMTVSIVVYCTLFLNEANSQTPKLPDKNEYPQDFAETYQASCQFNAVAKGLSEEQAEILCNCTLNQFQSKYTLEKFQKLLAQSAKEEKGEELIEIGELCAEKLIN
;
A
#
# COMPACT_ATOMS: atom_id res chain seq x y z
N MET A 1 50.34 10.39 38.78
CA MET A 1 49.58 10.60 40.04
C MET A 1 48.16 11.00 39.64
N LYS A 2 47.18 10.14 39.96
CA LYS A 2 45.72 10.38 40.08
C LYS A 2 45.00 11.06 38.90
N THR A 3 44.52 10.32 37.89
CA THR A 3 43.18 9.67 37.85
C THR A 3 42.06 10.49 38.51
N THR A 4 41.79 11.69 37.99
CA THR A 4 40.68 12.53 38.52
C THR A 4 39.96 13.29 37.40
N PHE A 5 39.67 12.61 36.28
CA PHE A 5 38.82 13.22 35.22
C PHE A 5 37.79 12.24 34.65
N ARG A 6 38.04 10.93 34.74
CA ARG A 6 37.13 9.90 34.25
C ARG A 6 35.96 9.58 35.19
N GLN A 7 36.00 10.08 36.43
CA GLN A 7 35.06 9.68 37.50
C GLN A 7 33.89 10.67 37.71
N GLN A 8 33.95 11.88 37.12
CA GLN A 8 32.90 12.90 37.27
C GLN A 8 31.87 12.90 36.13
N SER A 9 32.16 12.21 35.01
CA SER A 9 31.32 12.22 33.80
C SER A 9 30.29 11.08 33.74
N LEU A 10 30.39 10.07 34.62
CA LEU A 10 29.50 8.90 34.59
C LEU A 10 28.24 9.06 35.45
N ILE A 11 28.24 9.97 36.43
CA ILE A 11 27.10 10.16 37.35
C ILE A 11 25.99 11.00 36.71
N THR A 12 26.34 11.96 35.85
CA THR A 12 25.37 12.76 35.07
C THR A 12 24.75 11.99 33.91
N ALA A 13 25.44 10.97 33.38
CA ALA A 13 24.91 10.14 32.29
C ALA A 13 23.78 9.18 32.74
N PHE A 14 23.79 8.75 34.00
CA PHE A 14 22.78 7.80 34.52
C PHE A 14 21.45 8.44 34.94
N LEU A 15 21.43 9.74 35.26
CA LEU A 15 20.20 10.43 35.69
C LEU A 15 19.36 10.99 34.54
N MET A 16 19.93 11.11 33.33
CA MET A 16 19.19 11.55 32.13
C MET A 16 18.50 10.42 31.38
N THR A 17 18.86 9.15 31.62
CA THR A 17 18.25 8.00 30.93
C THR A 17 17.01 7.44 31.63
N VAL A 18 16.82 7.73 32.93
CA VAL A 18 15.69 7.18 33.71
C VAL A 18 14.38 7.96 33.49
N SER A 19 14.42 9.21 33.01
CA SER A 19 13.21 10.03 32.80
C SER A 19 12.56 9.88 31.42
N ILE A 20 13.21 9.25 30.44
CA ILE A 20 12.67 9.12 29.07
C ILE A 20 11.76 7.89 28.92
N VAL A 21 11.91 6.89 29.79
CA VAL A 21 11.16 5.62 29.71
C VAL A 21 9.70 5.74 30.21
N VAL A 22 9.32 6.88 30.82
CA VAL A 22 8.02 7.06 31.48
C VAL A 22 7.02 7.91 30.67
N TYR A 23 7.42 8.54 29.56
CA TYR A 23 6.55 9.52 28.86
C TYR A 23 6.00 9.12 27.48
N CYS A 24 6.25 7.93 26.95
CA CYS A 24 5.71 7.51 25.65
C CYS A 24 4.98 6.16 25.64
N THR A 25 4.34 5.77 26.75
CA THR A 25 3.37 4.65 26.76
C THR A 25 1.91 5.12 26.66
N LEU A 26 1.68 6.34 26.14
CA LEU A 26 0.35 6.88 25.86
C LEU A 26 0.24 7.36 24.41
N PHE A 27 0.54 6.47 23.46
CA PHE A 27 -0.11 6.55 22.15
C PHE A 27 -0.96 5.31 21.97
N LEU A 28 -2.25 5.59 21.92
CA LEU A 28 -3.36 4.69 21.76
C LEU A 28 -3.09 3.73 20.60
N ASN A 29 -3.30 2.44 20.86
CA ASN A 29 -3.51 1.47 19.80
C ASN A 29 -4.70 1.94 18.97
N GLU A 30 -4.47 2.38 17.74
CA GLU A 30 -5.47 2.19 16.71
C GLU A 30 -5.62 0.67 16.56
N ALA A 31 -6.70 0.13 17.14
CA ALA A 31 -7.28 -1.10 16.63
C ALA A 31 -7.74 -0.79 15.20
N ASN A 32 -6.79 -0.76 14.26
CA ASN A 32 -7.08 -0.88 12.84
C ASN A 32 -7.87 -2.17 12.72
N SER A 33 -9.18 -2.01 12.54
CA SER A 33 -10.08 -3.10 12.27
C SER A 33 -9.67 -3.64 10.92
N GLN A 34 -8.70 -4.55 10.93
CA GLN A 34 -8.48 -5.48 9.84
C GLN A 34 -9.75 -6.33 9.83
N THR A 35 -10.74 -5.84 9.08
CA THR A 35 -11.73 -6.70 8.47
C THR A 35 -10.96 -7.89 7.91
N PRO A 36 -11.28 -9.13 8.32
CA PRO A 36 -10.62 -10.29 7.76
C PRO A 36 -10.77 -10.22 6.25
N LYS A 37 -9.68 -9.91 5.54
CA LYS A 37 -9.67 -9.92 4.08
C LYS A 37 -9.92 -11.37 3.72
N LEU A 38 -11.11 -11.68 3.24
CA LEU A 38 -11.45 -13.00 2.72
C LEU A 38 -10.34 -13.33 1.71
N PRO A 39 -9.63 -14.47 1.82
CA PRO A 39 -8.57 -14.80 0.89
C PRO A 39 -9.15 -14.76 -0.51
N ASP A 40 -8.67 -13.82 -1.32
CA ASP A 40 -9.19 -13.62 -2.66
C ASP A 40 -8.90 -14.89 -3.45
N LYS A 41 -9.93 -15.41 -4.13
CA LYS A 41 -9.88 -16.74 -4.76
C LYS A 41 -8.78 -16.86 -5.83
N ASN A 42 -8.20 -15.74 -6.26
CA ASN A 42 -7.09 -15.66 -7.21
C ASN A 42 -6.05 -14.61 -6.78
N GLU A 43 -5.47 -14.73 -5.59
CA GLU A 43 -4.34 -13.86 -5.20
C GLU A 43 -3.21 -13.95 -6.25
N TYR A 44 -2.81 -12.80 -6.80
CA TYR A 44 -1.77 -12.75 -7.82
C TYR A 44 -0.39 -12.84 -7.18
N PRO A 45 0.62 -13.40 -7.88
CA PRO A 45 2.01 -13.32 -7.48
C PRO A 45 2.42 -11.88 -7.14
N GLN A 46 3.18 -11.73 -6.06
CA GLN A 46 3.53 -10.42 -5.51
C GLN A 46 4.26 -9.54 -6.54
N ASP A 47 5.19 -10.12 -7.29
CA ASP A 47 5.94 -9.44 -8.36
C ASP A 47 5.01 -8.88 -9.45
N PHE A 48 3.98 -9.63 -9.82
CA PHE A 48 2.97 -9.17 -10.77
C PHE A 48 2.12 -8.04 -10.17
N ALA A 49 1.65 -8.20 -8.94
CA ALA A 49 0.84 -7.20 -8.25
C ALA A 49 1.58 -5.85 -8.11
N GLU A 50 2.85 -5.88 -7.69
CA GLU A 50 3.71 -4.70 -7.58
C GLU A 50 3.94 -4.03 -8.94
N THR A 51 4.24 -4.82 -9.97
CA THR A 51 4.43 -4.31 -11.33
C THR A 51 3.17 -3.66 -11.88
N TYR A 52 2.01 -4.30 -11.66
CA TYR A 52 0.71 -3.76 -12.03
C TYR A 52 0.43 -2.43 -11.31
N GLN A 53 0.62 -2.39 -9.99
CA GLN A 53 0.40 -1.18 -9.19
C GLN A 53 1.29 -0.02 -9.67
N ALA A 54 2.60 -0.26 -9.84
CA ALA A 54 3.53 0.77 -10.29
C ALA A 54 3.16 1.30 -11.68
N SER A 55 2.83 0.40 -12.63
CA SER A 55 2.43 0.81 -13.97
C SER A 55 1.10 1.57 -13.97
N CYS A 56 0.11 1.09 -13.21
CA CYS A 56 -1.19 1.73 -13.11
C CYS A 56 -1.07 3.14 -12.51
N GLN A 57 -0.36 3.28 -11.38
CA GLN A 57 -0.21 4.56 -10.69
C GLN A 57 0.52 5.57 -11.57
N PHE A 58 1.61 5.16 -12.22
CA PHE A 58 2.34 6.01 -13.16
C PHE A 58 1.42 6.54 -14.27
N ASN A 59 0.63 5.67 -14.88
CA ASN A 59 -0.30 6.06 -15.94
C ASN A 59 -1.46 6.92 -15.44
N ALA A 60 -1.99 6.65 -14.23
CA ALA A 60 -3.06 7.43 -13.62
C ALA A 60 -2.60 8.87 -13.32
N VAL A 61 -1.41 9.02 -12.72
CA VAL A 61 -0.81 10.34 -12.47
C VAL A 61 -0.52 11.07 -13.78
N ALA A 62 0.03 10.38 -14.79
CA ALA A 62 0.25 10.96 -16.11
C ALA A 62 -1.05 11.45 -16.79
N LYS A 63 -2.21 10.89 -16.40
CA LYS A 63 -3.54 11.31 -16.85
C LYS A 63 -4.20 12.36 -15.97
N GLY A 64 -3.49 12.87 -14.96
CA GLY A 64 -3.91 14.02 -14.14
C GLY A 64 -4.54 13.66 -12.79
N LEU A 65 -4.48 12.41 -12.36
CA LEU A 65 -4.85 12.05 -10.99
C LEU A 65 -3.73 12.46 -10.02
N SER A 66 -4.10 12.82 -8.79
CA SER A 66 -3.14 12.91 -7.69
C SER A 66 -2.55 11.54 -7.34
N GLU A 67 -1.41 11.50 -6.66
CA GLU A 67 -0.79 10.24 -6.21
C GLU A 67 -1.75 9.42 -5.33
N GLU A 68 -2.48 10.07 -4.41
CA GLU A 68 -3.48 9.42 -3.56
C GLU A 68 -4.63 8.83 -4.39
N GLN A 69 -5.19 9.59 -5.33
CA GLN A 69 -6.25 9.07 -6.20
C GLN A 69 -5.77 7.93 -7.10
N ALA A 70 -4.53 8.01 -7.59
CA ALA A 70 -3.92 6.95 -8.36
C ALA A 70 -3.75 5.68 -7.52
N GLU A 71 -3.30 5.79 -6.27
CA GLU A 71 -3.21 4.67 -5.34
C GLU A 71 -4.58 4.04 -5.09
N ILE A 72 -5.61 4.84 -4.77
CA ILE A 72 -6.98 4.38 -4.53
C ILE A 72 -7.53 3.63 -5.75
N LEU A 73 -7.41 4.23 -6.93
CA LEU A 73 -7.88 3.64 -8.19
C LEU A 73 -7.18 2.30 -8.47
N CYS A 74 -5.85 2.29 -8.43
CA CYS A 74 -5.06 1.11 -8.81
C CYS A 74 -5.18 -0.03 -7.80
N ASN A 75 -5.33 0.28 -6.51
CA ASN A 75 -5.65 -0.73 -5.50
C ASN A 75 -7.05 -1.30 -5.72
N CYS A 76 -8.03 -0.46 -6.05
CA CYS A 76 -9.37 -0.94 -6.36
C CYS A 76 -9.36 -1.89 -7.56
N THR A 77 -8.74 -1.50 -8.68
CA THR A 77 -8.75 -2.29 -9.91
C THR A 77 -8.03 -3.62 -9.71
N LEU A 78 -6.87 -3.64 -9.04
CA LEU A 78 -6.14 -4.88 -8.75
C LEU A 78 -7.00 -5.86 -7.94
N ASN A 79 -7.62 -5.38 -6.86
CA ASN A 79 -8.49 -6.23 -6.03
C ASN A 79 -9.71 -6.74 -6.84
N GLN A 80 -10.32 -5.90 -7.68
CA GLN A 80 -11.44 -6.32 -8.54
C GLN A 80 -11.01 -7.41 -9.52
N PHE A 81 -9.85 -7.26 -10.18
CA PHE A 81 -9.33 -8.29 -11.09
C PHE A 81 -9.01 -9.59 -10.36
N GLN A 82 -8.36 -9.53 -9.19
CA GLN A 82 -8.08 -10.72 -8.36
C GLN A 82 -9.35 -11.46 -7.94
N SER A 83 -10.40 -10.71 -7.59
CA SER A 83 -11.68 -11.32 -7.18
C SER A 83 -12.43 -12.01 -8.33
N LYS A 84 -12.28 -11.50 -9.56
CA LYS A 84 -13.06 -11.95 -10.73
C LYS A 84 -12.32 -12.93 -11.64
N TYR A 85 -11.00 -12.79 -11.79
CA TYR A 85 -10.22 -13.51 -12.79
C TYR A 85 -8.96 -14.14 -12.20
N THR A 86 -8.63 -15.32 -12.70
CA THR A 86 -7.26 -15.85 -12.58
C THR A 86 -6.28 -14.92 -13.30
N LEU A 87 -5.02 -14.93 -12.89
CA LEU A 87 -3.98 -14.14 -13.54
C LEU A 87 -3.90 -14.42 -15.06
N GLU A 88 -3.93 -15.70 -15.45
CA GLU A 88 -3.88 -16.10 -16.87
C GLU A 88 -5.05 -15.50 -17.67
N LYS A 89 -6.27 -15.55 -17.12
CA LYS A 89 -7.45 -14.96 -17.76
C LYS A 89 -7.32 -13.44 -17.85
N PHE A 90 -6.84 -12.78 -16.81
CA PHE A 90 -6.60 -11.33 -16.81
C PHE A 90 -5.57 -10.92 -17.88
N GLN A 91 -4.42 -11.61 -17.95
CA GLN A 91 -3.40 -11.36 -18.97
C GLN A 91 -3.95 -11.56 -20.39
N LYS A 92 -4.79 -12.57 -20.59
CA LYS A 92 -5.47 -12.81 -21.86
C LYS A 92 -6.42 -11.66 -22.22
N LEU A 93 -7.18 -11.14 -21.26
CA LEU A 93 -8.06 -9.98 -21.45
C LEU A 93 -7.24 -8.74 -21.85
N LEU A 94 -6.14 -8.45 -21.16
CA LEU A 94 -5.23 -7.34 -21.50
C LEU A 94 -4.66 -7.46 -22.92
N ALA A 95 -4.23 -8.67 -23.31
CA ALA A 95 -3.71 -8.91 -24.65
C ALA A 95 -4.79 -8.77 -25.75
N GLN A 96 -6.05 -9.05 -25.41
CA GLN A 96 -7.18 -8.90 -26.32
C GLN A 96 -7.64 -7.45 -26.44
N SER A 97 -7.64 -6.68 -25.35
CA SER A 97 -8.01 -5.26 -25.37
C SER A 97 -7.03 -4.42 -26.21
N ALA A 98 -5.76 -4.82 -26.28
CA ALA A 98 -4.76 -4.17 -27.14
C ALA A 98 -4.97 -4.39 -28.65
N LYS A 99 -5.87 -5.30 -29.05
CA LYS A 99 -6.13 -5.69 -30.46
C LYS A 99 -7.51 -5.23 -30.98
N GLU A 100 -8.14 -4.28 -30.28
CA GLU A 100 -9.26 -3.43 -30.72
C GLU A 100 -10.72 -3.85 -30.50
N GLU A 101 -11.08 -5.00 -29.89
CA GLU A 101 -12.54 -5.32 -29.75
C GLU A 101 -13.04 -5.89 -28.41
N LYS A 102 -12.18 -6.20 -27.43
CA LYS A 102 -12.65 -6.90 -26.20
C LYS A 102 -12.07 -6.33 -24.93
N GLY A 103 -12.43 -5.08 -24.65
CA GLY A 103 -12.03 -4.34 -23.44
C GLY A 103 -13.17 -4.04 -22.46
N GLU A 104 -14.42 -4.39 -22.77
CA GLU A 104 -15.60 -4.02 -21.97
C GLU A 104 -15.47 -4.44 -20.51
N GLU A 105 -15.05 -5.68 -20.25
CA GLU A 105 -14.82 -6.20 -18.89
C GLU A 105 -13.75 -5.39 -18.11
N LEU A 106 -12.74 -4.87 -18.80
CA LEU A 106 -11.67 -4.08 -18.19
C LEU A 106 -12.12 -2.63 -17.95
N ILE A 107 -12.91 -2.08 -18.89
CA ILE A 107 -13.49 -0.74 -18.80
C ILE A 107 -14.47 -0.69 -17.63
N GLU A 108 -15.38 -1.66 -17.52
CA GLU A 108 -16.38 -1.73 -16.45
C GLU A 108 -15.71 -1.72 -15.06
N ILE A 109 -14.63 -2.50 -14.88
CA ILE A 109 -13.86 -2.50 -13.62
C ILE A 109 -13.18 -1.14 -13.39
N GLY A 110 -12.65 -0.53 -14.44
CA GLY A 110 -12.05 0.81 -14.37
C GLY A 110 -13.06 1.88 -13.95
N GLU A 111 -14.26 1.88 -14.54
CA GLU A 111 -15.36 2.80 -14.24
C GLU A 111 -15.84 2.62 -12.80
N LEU A 112 -16.11 1.38 -12.38
CA LEU A 112 -16.52 1.06 -11.01
C LEU A 112 -15.50 1.55 -9.97
N CYS A 113 -14.20 1.45 -10.28
CA CYS A 113 -13.16 1.93 -9.39
C CYS A 113 -12.97 3.45 -9.46
N ALA A 114 -13.25 4.08 -10.60
CA ALA A 114 -13.22 5.54 -10.73
C ALA A 114 -14.34 6.21 -9.92
N GLU A 115 -15.52 5.57 -9.80
CA GLU A 115 -16.61 6.06 -8.94
C GLU A 115 -16.19 6.23 -7.48
N LYS A 116 -15.19 5.46 -7.00
CA LYS A 116 -14.65 5.59 -5.64
C LYS A 116 -13.81 6.85 -5.42
N LEU A 117 -13.43 7.56 -6.48
CA LEU A 117 -12.66 8.80 -6.36
C LEU A 117 -13.56 10.01 -6.07
N ILE A 118 -14.87 9.87 -6.25
CA ILE A 118 -15.86 10.96 -6.20
C ILE A 118 -16.75 10.84 -4.95
N ASN A 119 -16.75 9.68 -4.28
CA ASN A 119 -17.57 9.35 -3.11
C ASN A 119 -16.69 9.14 -1.88
#